data_AF-A0A967EX28-F1
#
_entry.id   AF-A0A967EX28-F1
#
_cell.length_a   1.000
_cell.length_b   1.000
_cell.length_c   1.000
_cell.angle_alpha   90.00
_cell.angle_beta   90.00
_cell.angle_gamma   90.00
#
_symmetry.space_group_name_H-M   'P 1'
#
loop_
_entity.id
_entity.type
_entity.pdbx_description
1 polymer ?
#
loop_
_entity_poly.entity_id
_entity_poly.type
_entity_poly.pdbx_seq_one_letter_code
_entity_poly.pdbx_strand_id
1 'polypeptide(L)'
;MASAGSDTIDSGSGNDLIAGDSLAQGGGTARSNFSLFSEHDGTDLIFAGGGNDKVSGDALSQGGLADAEYGGDDTIFGGGGADLIAGDALAFDGGTASVYGGGDDVIDAGSGNDTVYGDSNGSVTGGGNDSILGGDGNDLLYGNSGDDTLVGGTGNDTLIGGTGSDTFIYNDIVDAGDLIDGFDATGVDSIDLDALLDGLSVADVDRSSRVDVQQAGIGQDAVISVDTTGDAVFDTVLATVTNVTGDLDQNDLNLGTLV
;
A
#
# COMPACT_ATOMS: atom_id res chain seq x y z
N MET A 1 17.98 15.16 -0.19
CA MET A 1 17.38 16.51 -0.12
C MET A 1 17.57 17.15 -1.46
N ALA A 2 16.57 16.95 -2.30
CA ALA A 2 16.44 17.66 -3.54
C ALA A 2 15.64 18.95 -3.27
N SER A 3 15.21 19.65 -4.31
CA SER A 3 14.71 21.02 -4.16
C SER A 3 13.42 21.18 -4.93
N ALA A 4 12.29 21.31 -4.23
CA ALA A 4 11.01 21.83 -4.73
C ALA A 4 10.71 21.55 -6.21
N GLY A 5 9.87 20.54 -6.44
CA GLY A 5 9.41 20.07 -7.75
C GLY A 5 10.02 18.72 -8.13
N SER A 6 9.62 18.18 -9.28
CA SER A 6 9.98 16.81 -9.69
C SER A 6 11.49 16.52 -9.72
N ASP A 7 11.91 15.62 -8.86
CA ASP A 7 13.27 15.22 -8.60
C ASP A 7 13.50 13.73 -8.91
N THR A 8 14.78 13.36 -9.05
CA THR A 8 15.19 11.95 -9.15
C THR A 8 16.31 11.69 -8.15
N ILE A 9 16.07 10.76 -7.24
CA ILE A 9 16.97 10.44 -6.13
C ILE A 9 17.42 8.98 -6.22
N ASP A 10 18.71 8.75 -6.03
CA ASP A 10 19.32 7.42 -5.89
C ASP A 10 20.31 7.48 -4.72
N SER A 11 20.00 6.80 -3.62
CA SER A 11 20.86 6.75 -2.41
C SER A 11 21.86 5.60 -2.42
N GLY A 12 21.67 4.61 -3.30
CA GLY A 12 22.61 3.51 -3.49
C GLY A 12 22.50 2.40 -2.43
N SER A 13 23.37 2.38 -1.43
CA SER A 13 23.36 1.31 -0.42
C SER A 13 23.72 1.85 0.95
N GLY A 14 23.13 1.27 1.98
CA GLY A 14 23.19 1.75 3.35
C GLY A 14 21.79 1.98 3.88
N ASN A 15 21.69 2.38 5.15
CA ASN A 15 20.42 2.81 5.71
C ASN A 15 20.33 4.32 5.51
N ASP A 16 19.38 4.75 4.70
CA ASP A 16 19.24 6.10 4.21
C ASP A 16 17.98 6.78 4.75
N LEU A 17 18.01 8.11 4.73
CA LEU A 17 16.88 8.97 5.04
C LEU A 17 16.64 9.86 3.82
N ILE A 18 15.50 9.66 3.18
CA ILE A 18 15.20 10.19 1.85
C ILE A 18 13.86 10.93 1.91
N ALA A 19 13.90 12.17 1.45
CA ALA A 19 12.72 12.94 1.08
C ALA A 19 12.98 13.39 -0.36
N GLY A 20 11.99 13.19 -1.23
CA GLY A 20 11.95 13.84 -2.53
C GLY A 20 12.06 15.35 -2.33
N ASP A 21 11.28 15.87 -1.38
CA ASP A 21 11.24 17.31 -1.10
C ASP A 21 11.91 17.76 0.23
N SER A 22 11.84 19.05 0.57
CA SER A 22 12.67 19.64 1.64
C SER A 22 12.30 19.15 3.07
N LEU A 23 13.23 18.47 3.75
CA LEU A 23 13.14 18.03 5.17
C LEU A 23 12.86 19.17 6.17
N ALA A 24 11.78 19.05 6.94
CA ALA A 24 11.46 19.95 8.05
C ALA A 24 12.19 19.53 9.35
N GLN A 25 13.36 20.14 9.61
CA GLN A 25 14.07 19.96 10.89
C GLN A 25 13.74 21.10 11.86
N GLY A 26 13.04 20.82 12.96
CA GLY A 26 12.93 21.81 14.03
C GLY A 26 11.93 21.52 15.13
N GLY A 27 12.45 21.05 16.27
CA GLY A 27 11.82 21.15 17.59
C GLY A 27 11.57 22.62 17.99
N GLY A 28 10.46 23.17 17.52
CA GLY A 28 10.01 24.52 17.81
C GLY A 28 9.10 25.00 16.71
N THR A 29 7.91 25.49 17.08
CA THR A 29 6.87 26.02 16.19
C THR A 29 7.49 26.79 15.00
N ALA A 30 7.58 26.14 13.84
CA ALA A 30 8.01 26.75 12.60
C ALA A 30 6.87 27.64 12.08
N ARG A 31 6.65 28.76 12.75
CA ARG A 31 6.00 29.92 12.16
C ARG A 31 7.09 30.95 11.91
N SER A 32 7.66 30.91 10.71
CA SER A 32 8.39 32.04 10.16
C SER A 32 8.09 32.18 8.68
N ASN A 33 6.91 32.71 8.39
CA ASN A 33 6.73 33.77 7.40
C ASN A 33 7.35 33.55 6.00
N PHE A 34 7.39 32.30 5.55
CA PHE A 34 7.64 31.95 4.17
C PHE A 34 6.37 31.26 3.70
N SER A 35 5.43 32.06 3.18
CA SER A 35 4.44 31.53 2.25
C SER A 35 5.20 31.14 0.99
N LEU A 36 5.82 29.96 1.02
CA LEU A 36 6.09 29.25 -0.21
C LEU A 36 4.76 28.70 -0.67
N PHE A 37 4.10 29.44 -1.54
CA PHE A 37 3.31 28.78 -2.58
C PHE A 37 4.29 28.17 -3.59
N SER A 38 5.26 27.37 -3.14
CA SER A 38 6.20 26.65 -3.99
C SER A 38 5.74 25.22 -3.97
N GLU A 39 4.89 24.90 -4.94
CA GLU A 39 4.80 23.62 -5.64
C GLU A 39 5.53 22.50 -4.90
N HIS A 40 4.92 22.03 -3.81
CA HIS A 40 5.29 20.79 -3.13
C HIS A 40 4.62 19.60 -3.84
N ASP A 41 3.90 19.88 -4.92
CA ASP A 41 3.14 18.99 -5.81
C ASP A 41 4.06 18.25 -6.81
N GLY A 42 5.33 18.03 -6.47
CA GLY A 42 6.34 17.57 -7.40
C GLY A 42 6.39 16.05 -7.51
N THR A 43 6.03 15.49 -8.66
CA THR A 43 6.23 14.06 -8.93
C THR A 43 7.70 13.67 -8.85
N ASP A 44 8.06 12.86 -7.87
CA ASP A 44 9.41 12.42 -7.58
C ASP A 44 9.65 10.96 -7.96
N LEU A 45 10.89 10.66 -8.37
CA LEU A 45 11.35 9.30 -8.64
C LEU A 45 12.47 8.93 -7.67
N ILE A 46 12.20 8.02 -6.74
CA ILE A 46 13.11 7.67 -5.65
C ILE A 46 13.56 6.22 -5.76
N PHE A 47 14.88 6.00 -5.69
CA PHE A 47 15.49 4.69 -5.53
C PHE A 47 16.28 4.67 -4.21
N ALA A 48 15.73 4.01 -3.18
CA ALA A 48 16.35 3.92 -1.86
C ALA A 48 17.52 2.91 -1.84
N GLY A 49 17.36 1.82 -2.58
CA GLY A 49 18.46 0.95 -2.97
C GLY A 49 18.57 -0.25 -2.05
N GLY A 50 19.39 -0.23 -1.02
CA GLY A 50 19.40 -1.35 -0.10
C GLY A 50 20.04 -1.06 1.23
N GLY A 51 19.48 -1.63 2.28
CA GLY A 51 19.59 -1.24 3.67
C GLY A 51 18.18 -1.01 4.20
N ASN A 52 18.06 -0.59 5.45
CA ASN A 52 16.76 -0.27 6.04
C ASN A 52 16.53 1.23 5.96
N ASP A 53 15.68 1.63 5.04
CA ASP A 53 15.53 3.00 4.59
C ASP A 53 14.27 3.66 5.16
N LYS A 54 14.30 5.00 5.16
CA LYS A 54 13.15 5.83 5.50
C LYS A 54 12.91 6.78 4.34
N VAL A 55 11.78 6.61 3.68
CA VAL A 55 11.48 7.27 2.42
C VAL A 55 10.15 8.01 2.52
N SER A 56 10.14 9.23 2.01
CA SER A 56 8.98 10.09 1.81
C SER A 56 9.13 10.58 0.37
N GLY A 57 8.09 10.54 -0.43
CA GLY A 57 8.06 11.28 -1.69
C GLY A 57 8.15 12.77 -1.38
N ASP A 58 7.26 13.27 -0.51
CA ASP A 58 7.31 14.67 -0.07
C ASP A 58 8.09 14.91 1.25
N ALA A 59 7.43 15.54 2.22
CA ALA A 59 8.07 16.19 3.34
C ALA A 59 8.29 15.24 4.53
N LEU A 60 9.55 15.03 4.88
CA LEU A 60 9.92 14.39 6.14
C LEU A 60 9.87 15.38 7.33
N SER A 61 9.28 14.98 8.47
CA SER A 61 9.34 15.73 9.74
C SER A 61 10.07 14.99 10.85
N GLN A 62 11.03 15.67 11.49
CA GLN A 62 11.64 15.23 12.75
C GLN A 62 11.44 16.26 13.85
N GLY A 63 10.58 15.93 14.83
CA GLY A 63 10.29 16.78 15.98
C GLY A 63 9.53 18.07 15.67
N GLY A 64 8.88 18.17 14.51
CA GLY A 64 8.17 19.36 14.02
C GLY A 64 6.90 19.04 13.23
N LEU A 65 6.42 19.99 12.42
CA LEU A 65 5.29 19.76 11.51
C LEU A 65 5.86 19.48 10.11
N ALA A 66 5.50 18.36 9.49
CA ALA A 66 5.53 18.20 8.03
C ALA A 66 4.14 18.62 7.54
N ASP A 67 4.09 19.70 6.79
CA ASP A 67 2.87 20.22 6.16
C ASP A 67 3.17 20.24 4.66
N ALA A 68 2.66 19.26 3.93
CA ALA A 68 2.67 19.26 2.46
C ALA A 68 1.33 19.85 2.03
N GLU A 69 1.38 21.09 1.52
CA GLU A 69 0.15 21.87 1.25
C GLU A 69 -0.61 21.33 0.02
N TYR A 70 0.02 20.52 -0.83
CA TYR A 70 -0.55 19.69 -1.90
C TYR A 70 0.48 18.59 -2.23
N GLY A 71 0.08 17.31 -2.19
CA GLY A 71 0.94 16.17 -2.54
C GLY A 71 1.24 16.10 -4.05
N GLY A 72 2.20 15.27 -4.44
CA GLY A 72 2.58 14.97 -5.82
C GLY A 72 2.46 13.47 -6.12
N ASP A 73 2.20 13.11 -7.38
CA ASP A 73 2.17 11.69 -7.78
C ASP A 73 3.61 11.15 -7.80
N ASP A 74 4.02 10.37 -6.81
CA ASP A 74 5.40 9.92 -6.64
C ASP A 74 5.63 8.48 -7.12
N THR A 75 6.89 8.15 -7.40
CA THR A 75 7.31 6.78 -7.71
C THR A 75 8.49 6.39 -6.82
N ILE A 76 8.27 5.43 -5.93
CA ILE A 76 9.24 5.04 -4.90
C ILE A 76 9.62 3.57 -5.04
N PHE A 77 10.92 3.31 -5.08
CA PHE A 77 11.51 1.97 -5.03
C PHE A 77 12.33 1.82 -3.74
N GLY A 78 11.85 1.06 -2.76
CA GLY A 78 12.54 0.77 -1.49
C GLY A 78 13.79 -0.07 -1.69
N GLY A 79 13.64 -1.17 -2.44
CA GLY A 79 14.75 -2.00 -2.88
C GLY A 79 14.99 -3.17 -1.94
N GLY A 80 15.87 -3.07 -0.96
CA GLY A 80 16.16 -4.23 -0.13
C GLY A 80 16.59 -3.94 1.29
N GLY A 81 15.83 -4.44 2.26
CA GLY A 81 15.97 -4.26 3.69
C GLY A 81 14.59 -3.97 4.27
N ALA A 82 14.50 -3.78 5.59
CA ALA A 82 13.22 -3.48 6.21
C ALA A 82 12.99 -1.96 6.20
N ASP A 83 12.20 -1.51 5.25
CA ASP A 83 11.99 -0.11 4.88
C ASP A 83 10.73 0.48 5.52
N LEU A 84 10.72 1.80 5.62
CA LEU A 84 9.54 2.57 5.99
C LEU A 84 9.32 3.65 4.94
N ILE A 85 8.22 3.55 4.22
CA ILE A 85 7.91 4.36 3.05
C ILE A 85 6.57 5.07 3.26
N ALA A 86 6.52 6.34 2.92
CA ALA A 86 5.28 7.05 2.61
C ALA A 86 5.40 7.63 1.20
N GLY A 87 4.34 7.58 0.41
CA GLY A 87 4.26 8.31 -0.86
C GLY A 87 4.35 9.81 -0.60
N ASP A 88 3.45 10.37 0.22
CA ASP A 88 3.59 11.77 0.65
C ASP A 88 4.54 11.96 1.88
N ALA A 89 4.03 12.61 2.94
CA ALA A 89 4.76 13.11 4.09
C ALA A 89 4.90 12.06 5.20
N LEU A 90 6.12 11.93 5.73
CA LEU A 90 6.42 10.97 6.79
C LEU A 90 6.95 11.68 8.05
N ALA A 91 6.26 11.50 9.18
CA ALA A 91 6.64 12.13 10.46
C ALA A 91 7.20 11.16 11.51
N PHE A 92 8.20 11.64 12.26
CA PHE A 92 8.88 10.91 13.35
C PHE A 92 9.04 11.73 14.65
N ASP A 93 9.30 11.02 15.76
CA ASP A 93 9.75 11.56 17.05
C ASP A 93 8.94 12.76 17.57
N GLY A 94 7.62 12.58 17.68
CA GLY A 94 6.69 13.62 18.16
C GLY A 94 6.36 14.71 17.14
N GLY A 95 6.78 14.54 15.88
CA GLY A 95 6.29 15.32 14.75
C GLY A 95 4.87 14.94 14.34
N THR A 96 4.26 15.77 13.50
CA THR A 96 2.98 15.47 12.83
C THR A 96 3.18 15.53 11.32
N ALA A 97 2.65 14.55 10.60
CA ALA A 97 2.47 14.62 9.15
C ALA A 97 1.03 15.09 8.88
N SER A 98 0.89 16.13 8.08
CA SER A 98 -0.39 16.60 7.57
C SER A 98 -0.24 16.83 6.07
N VAL A 99 -1.14 16.24 5.30
CA VAL A 99 -1.17 16.41 3.85
C VAL A 99 -2.56 16.86 3.37
N TYR A 100 -2.56 17.76 2.40
CA TYR A 100 -3.75 18.27 1.73
C TYR A 100 -3.72 17.93 0.23
N GLY A 101 -3.95 16.66 -0.16
CA GLY A 101 -4.08 16.33 -1.59
C GLY A 101 -3.51 15.00 -2.07
N GLY A 102 -2.81 14.24 -1.23
CA GLY A 102 -2.50 12.82 -1.40
C GLY A 102 -1.50 12.42 -2.48
N GLY A 103 -1.66 12.92 -3.70
CA GLY A 103 -0.92 12.41 -4.87
C GLY A 103 -1.31 10.96 -5.21
N ASP A 104 -1.45 10.62 -6.48
CA ASP A 104 -1.62 9.20 -6.86
C ASP A 104 -0.23 8.54 -6.92
N ASP A 105 0.15 7.77 -5.91
CA ASP A 105 1.52 7.26 -5.74
C ASP A 105 1.74 5.85 -6.32
N VAL A 106 2.98 5.57 -6.71
CA VAL A 106 3.43 4.23 -7.14
C VAL A 106 4.60 3.77 -6.27
N ILE A 107 4.38 2.75 -5.44
CA ILE A 107 5.36 2.29 -4.47
C ILE A 107 5.66 0.80 -4.69
N ASP A 108 6.95 0.48 -4.80
CA ASP A 108 7.50 -0.88 -4.78
C ASP A 108 8.52 -0.95 -3.64
N ALA A 109 8.14 -1.54 -2.50
CA ALA A 109 8.99 -1.60 -1.32
C ALA A 109 10.16 -2.58 -1.50
N GLY A 110 9.97 -3.63 -2.29
CA GLY A 110 11.04 -4.49 -2.78
C GLY A 110 11.21 -5.75 -1.94
N SER A 111 12.20 -5.80 -1.07
CA SER A 111 12.48 -7.02 -0.30
C SER A 111 12.83 -6.68 1.14
N GLY A 112 12.32 -7.46 2.09
CA GLY A 112 12.42 -7.14 3.51
C GLY A 112 11.04 -7.08 4.13
N ASN A 113 10.95 -6.76 5.42
CA ASN A 113 9.65 -6.59 6.05
C ASN A 113 9.38 -5.10 6.13
N ASP A 114 8.54 -4.61 5.24
CA ASP A 114 8.37 -3.20 4.98
C ASP A 114 7.12 -2.65 5.67
N THR A 115 7.11 -1.34 5.89
CA THR A 115 5.91 -0.61 6.28
C THR A 115 5.69 0.50 5.28
N VAL A 116 4.57 0.45 4.58
CA VAL A 116 4.25 1.38 3.50
C VAL A 116 2.95 2.10 3.81
N TYR A 117 2.97 3.41 3.62
CA TYR A 117 1.80 4.27 3.55
C TYR A 117 1.73 4.77 2.11
N GLY A 118 0.58 4.65 1.45
CA GLY A 118 0.31 5.26 0.15
C GLY A 118 0.46 6.77 0.27
N ASP A 119 -0.48 7.41 0.97
CA ASP A 119 -0.32 8.79 1.40
C ASP A 119 0.67 8.96 2.62
N SER A 120 0.43 10.01 3.42
CA SER A 120 1.13 10.30 4.68
C SER A 120 0.77 9.39 5.86
N ASN A 121 1.74 9.13 6.74
CA ASN A 121 1.53 8.36 7.98
C ASN A 121 0.75 9.10 9.09
N GLY A 122 0.25 10.30 8.80
CA GLY A 122 -0.44 11.19 9.72
C GLY A 122 -1.87 11.52 9.30
N SER A 123 -2.22 12.80 9.30
CA SER A 123 -3.55 13.25 8.86
C SER A 123 -3.53 13.56 7.38
N VAL A 124 -4.37 12.88 6.62
CA VAL A 124 -4.55 13.14 5.18
C VAL A 124 -5.91 13.77 4.96
N THR A 125 -5.97 14.77 4.06
CA THR A 125 -7.23 15.35 3.60
C THR A 125 -7.27 15.38 2.08
N GLY A 126 -8.14 14.55 1.52
CA GLY A 126 -8.27 14.37 0.07
C GLY A 126 -7.10 13.58 -0.51
N GLY A 127 -6.81 12.40 0.08
CA GLY A 127 -5.72 11.51 -0.34
C GLY A 127 -5.83 11.07 -1.81
N GLY A 128 -4.84 10.31 -2.26
CA GLY A 128 -4.72 9.84 -3.63
C GLY A 128 -5.03 8.35 -3.81
N ASN A 129 -5.02 7.93 -5.06
CA ASN A 129 -5.31 6.56 -5.47
C ASN A 129 -3.98 5.85 -5.71
N ASP A 130 -3.54 5.07 -4.73
CA ASP A 130 -2.17 4.59 -4.69
C ASP A 130 -2.03 3.18 -5.28
N SER A 131 -0.87 2.90 -5.86
CA SER A 131 -0.48 1.56 -6.30
C SER A 131 0.70 1.07 -5.49
N ILE A 132 0.45 0.11 -4.60
CA ILE A 132 1.43 -0.36 -3.62
C ILE A 132 1.76 -1.84 -3.83
N LEU A 133 3.05 -2.14 -3.97
CA LEU A 133 3.63 -3.48 -3.97
C LEU A 133 4.57 -3.63 -2.77
N GLY A 134 4.28 -4.56 -1.86
CA GLY A 134 5.16 -4.90 -0.73
C GLY A 134 6.41 -5.63 -1.19
N GLY A 135 6.23 -6.71 -1.95
CA GLY A 135 7.32 -7.46 -2.56
C GLY A 135 7.65 -8.73 -1.78
N ASP A 136 8.91 -8.92 -1.38
CA ASP A 136 9.34 -10.11 -0.64
C ASP A 136 9.44 -9.85 0.86
N GLY A 137 8.58 -10.43 1.70
CA GLY A 137 8.72 -10.38 3.16
C GLY A 137 7.38 -10.38 3.87
N ASN A 138 7.32 -9.94 5.13
CA ASN A 138 6.03 -9.78 5.81
C ASN A 138 5.80 -8.30 6.00
N ASP A 139 4.99 -7.74 5.12
CA ASP A 139 4.82 -6.31 4.94
C ASP A 139 3.56 -5.81 5.61
N LEU A 140 3.54 -4.51 5.87
CA LEU A 140 2.40 -3.79 6.40
C LEU A 140 2.08 -2.62 5.47
N LEU A 141 1.01 -2.76 4.70
CA LEU A 141 0.63 -1.82 3.65
C LEU A 141 -0.66 -1.10 4.04
N TYR A 142 -0.60 0.23 4.01
CA TYR A 142 -1.72 1.14 4.22
C TYR A 142 -1.96 1.93 2.93
N GLY A 143 -3.11 1.79 2.27
CA GLY A 143 -3.51 2.67 1.17
C GLY A 143 -3.81 4.09 1.69
N ASN A 144 -4.59 4.15 2.78
CA ASN A 144 -5.12 5.35 3.42
C ASN A 144 -6.39 5.88 2.76
N SER A 145 -6.35 7.01 2.04
CA SER A 145 -7.55 7.70 1.58
C SER A 145 -7.60 7.83 0.07
N GLY A 146 -8.21 6.89 -0.61
CA GLY A 146 -8.47 6.94 -2.05
C GLY A 146 -8.91 5.58 -2.53
N ASP A 147 -9.04 5.41 -3.84
CA ASP A 147 -9.34 4.11 -4.43
C ASP A 147 -8.00 3.38 -4.69
N ASP A 148 -7.50 2.64 -3.69
CA ASP A 148 -6.13 2.13 -3.70
C ASP A 148 -6.00 0.73 -4.32
N THR A 149 -4.81 0.38 -4.81
CA THR A 149 -4.46 -0.96 -5.29
C THR A 149 -3.28 -1.52 -4.50
N LEU A 150 -3.51 -2.60 -3.75
CA LEU A 150 -2.53 -3.21 -2.87
C LEU A 150 -2.16 -4.63 -3.33
N VAL A 151 -0.87 -4.90 -3.41
CA VAL A 151 -0.28 -6.23 -3.66
C VAL A 151 0.71 -6.51 -2.54
N GLY A 152 0.42 -7.49 -1.68
CA GLY A 152 1.36 -7.90 -0.62
C GLY A 152 2.67 -8.43 -1.22
N GLY A 153 2.56 -9.42 -2.09
CA GLY A 153 3.70 -10.12 -2.66
C GLY A 153 3.97 -11.40 -1.87
N THR A 154 5.22 -11.85 -1.81
CA THR A 154 5.53 -13.11 -1.14
C THR A 154 5.71 -12.94 0.36
N GLY A 155 4.95 -13.71 1.14
CA GLY A 155 5.09 -13.77 2.59
C GLY A 155 3.73 -13.78 3.28
N ASN A 156 3.63 -13.19 4.47
CA ASN A 156 2.32 -13.05 5.14
C ASN A 156 2.14 -11.57 5.48
N ASP A 157 1.41 -10.88 4.62
CA ASP A 157 1.31 -9.44 4.66
C ASP A 157 0.08 -9.00 5.43
N THR A 158 0.08 -7.74 5.86
CA THR A 158 -1.10 -7.07 6.41
C THR A 158 -1.47 -5.92 5.49
N LEU A 159 -2.63 -6.04 4.85
CA LEU A 159 -3.13 -5.12 3.85
C LEU A 159 -4.33 -4.35 4.40
N ILE A 160 -4.24 -3.02 4.38
CA ILE A 160 -5.29 -2.11 4.85
C ILE A 160 -5.50 -1.08 3.75
N GLY A 161 -6.60 -1.20 3.00
CA GLY A 161 -6.94 -0.23 1.95
C GLY A 161 -7.23 1.12 2.57
N GLY A 162 -8.37 1.24 3.26
CA GLY A 162 -8.65 2.37 4.13
C GLY A 162 -10.02 2.95 3.84
N THR A 163 -10.07 4.18 3.34
CA THR A 163 -11.32 4.77 2.87
C THR A 163 -11.26 4.99 1.37
N GLY A 164 -12.32 4.59 0.67
CA GLY A 164 -12.37 4.61 -0.79
C GLY A 164 -12.62 3.19 -1.27
N SER A 165 -12.53 2.95 -2.56
CA SER A 165 -12.86 1.66 -3.19
C SER A 165 -11.57 0.91 -3.49
N ASP A 166 -11.17 0.03 -2.58
CA ASP A 166 -9.83 -0.55 -2.61
C ASP A 166 -9.79 -1.89 -3.36
N THR A 167 -8.66 -2.19 -4.00
CA THR A 167 -8.44 -3.44 -4.74
C THR A 167 -7.22 -4.18 -4.20
N PHE A 168 -7.45 -5.37 -3.66
CA PHE A 168 -6.39 -6.26 -3.18
C PHE A 168 -6.10 -7.32 -4.25
N ILE A 169 -4.90 -7.33 -4.83
CA ILE A 169 -4.56 -8.22 -5.95
C ILE A 169 -3.66 -9.36 -5.49
N TYR A 170 -4.04 -10.58 -5.86
CA TYR A 170 -3.21 -11.77 -5.75
C TYR A 170 -2.81 -12.25 -7.15
N ASN A 171 -1.51 -12.27 -7.44
CA ASN A 171 -1.00 -12.61 -8.76
C ASN A 171 -0.56 -14.07 -8.86
N ASP A 172 -0.10 -14.67 -7.78
CA ASP A 172 0.33 -16.06 -7.70
C ASP A 172 -0.06 -16.68 -6.34
N ILE A 173 -0.07 -18.01 -6.26
CA ILE A 173 -0.33 -18.71 -5.00
C ILE A 173 0.78 -18.51 -3.96
N VAL A 174 1.97 -18.09 -4.40
CA VAL A 174 3.05 -17.71 -3.47
C VAL A 174 2.74 -16.43 -2.67
N ASP A 175 1.74 -15.67 -3.10
CA ASP A 175 1.24 -14.48 -2.40
C ASP A 175 0.23 -14.84 -1.29
N ALA A 176 -0.03 -16.13 -1.05
CA ALA A 176 -1.01 -16.57 -0.06
C ALA A 176 -0.48 -16.50 1.38
N GLY A 177 -1.35 -16.13 2.33
CA GLY A 177 -1.04 -16.11 3.76
C GLY A 177 -1.46 -14.83 4.48
N ASP A 178 -1.99 -13.86 3.74
CA ASP A 178 -2.17 -12.49 4.22
C ASP A 178 -3.34 -12.30 5.18
N LEU A 179 -3.28 -11.13 5.82
CA LEU A 179 -4.36 -10.51 6.57
C LEU A 179 -4.83 -9.26 5.83
N ILE A 180 -6.09 -9.24 5.38
CA ILE A 180 -6.75 -8.01 4.92
C ILE A 180 -7.58 -7.47 6.08
N ASP A 181 -7.33 -6.25 6.53
CA ASP A 181 -8.04 -5.66 7.67
C ASP A 181 -8.86 -4.43 7.27
N GLY A 182 -10.14 -4.43 7.64
CA GLY A 182 -11.06 -3.30 7.41
C GLY A 182 -11.86 -3.35 6.10
N PHE A 183 -11.92 -4.50 5.43
CA PHE A 183 -12.57 -4.68 4.12
C PHE A 183 -14.07 -4.29 4.11
N ASP A 184 -14.48 -3.41 3.20
CA ASP A 184 -15.87 -2.99 2.96
C ASP A 184 -16.52 -3.75 1.80
N ALA A 185 -17.20 -4.84 2.15
CA ALA A 185 -17.99 -5.70 1.28
C ALA A 185 -19.40 -5.14 0.96
N THR A 186 -19.60 -3.82 1.03
CA THR A 186 -20.85 -3.19 0.56
C THR A 186 -20.80 -2.79 -0.92
N GLY A 187 -19.85 -3.36 -1.66
CA GLY A 187 -19.54 -3.06 -3.07
C GLY A 187 -18.56 -1.92 -3.23
N VAL A 188 -17.70 -1.70 -2.22
CA VAL A 188 -16.67 -0.67 -2.18
C VAL A 188 -15.32 -1.32 -2.47
N ASP A 189 -14.92 -2.29 -1.65
CA ASP A 189 -13.66 -2.99 -1.83
C ASP A 189 -13.81 -4.24 -2.70
N SER A 190 -12.71 -4.68 -3.31
CA SER A 190 -12.66 -5.87 -4.14
C SER A 190 -11.34 -6.64 -4.01
N ILE A 191 -11.38 -7.95 -4.24
CA ILE A 191 -10.20 -8.81 -4.27
C ILE A 191 -10.04 -9.38 -5.68
N ASP A 192 -8.93 -9.05 -6.34
CA ASP A 192 -8.63 -9.53 -7.68
C ASP A 192 -7.79 -10.81 -7.66
N LEU A 193 -8.35 -11.86 -8.23
CA LEU A 193 -7.78 -13.20 -8.31
C LEU A 193 -7.57 -13.64 -9.77
N ASP A 194 -7.77 -12.75 -10.74
CA ASP A 194 -7.74 -13.13 -12.16
C ASP A 194 -6.38 -13.72 -12.55
N ALA A 195 -5.30 -12.99 -12.25
CA ALA A 195 -3.94 -13.43 -12.55
C ALA A 195 -3.57 -14.75 -11.83
N LEU A 196 -3.88 -14.86 -10.54
CA LEU A 196 -3.65 -16.07 -9.75
C LEU A 196 -4.37 -17.29 -10.36
N LEU A 197 -5.63 -17.12 -10.75
CA LEU A 197 -6.43 -18.23 -11.28
C LEU A 197 -5.97 -18.67 -12.67
N ASP A 198 -5.46 -17.75 -13.50
CA ASP A 198 -4.83 -18.05 -14.79
C ASP A 198 -3.52 -18.84 -14.62
N GLY A 199 -2.73 -18.51 -13.61
CA GLY A 199 -1.46 -19.18 -13.30
C GLY A 199 -1.61 -20.66 -12.91
N LEU A 200 -2.76 -21.05 -12.36
CA LEU A 200 -2.94 -22.40 -11.78
C LEU A 200 -3.13 -23.53 -12.81
N SER A 201 -3.24 -23.24 -14.12
CA SER A 201 -3.17 -24.22 -15.23
C SER A 201 -3.99 -25.53 -15.05
N VAL A 202 -5.09 -25.50 -14.31
CA VAL A 202 -5.98 -26.65 -14.16
C VAL A 202 -7.01 -26.67 -15.29
N ALA A 203 -7.44 -27.87 -15.71
CA ALA A 203 -8.38 -28.05 -16.82
C ALA A 203 -9.83 -27.63 -16.50
N ASP A 204 -10.04 -26.98 -15.35
CA ASP A 204 -11.36 -26.61 -14.86
C ASP A 204 -11.79 -25.26 -15.45
N VAL A 205 -13.04 -25.21 -15.94
CA VAL A 205 -13.58 -24.06 -16.69
C VAL A 205 -14.31 -23.10 -15.77
N ASP A 206 -14.71 -23.55 -14.58
CA ASP A 206 -15.44 -22.74 -13.60
C ASP A 206 -14.50 -22.21 -12.52
N ARG A 207 -14.15 -20.93 -12.60
CA ARG A 207 -13.32 -20.24 -11.60
C ARG A 207 -14.05 -20.06 -10.26
N SER A 208 -15.39 -20.01 -10.27
CA SER A 208 -16.20 -19.82 -9.06
C SER A 208 -16.21 -21.03 -8.13
N SER A 209 -15.94 -22.24 -8.67
CA SER A 209 -15.76 -23.44 -7.84
C SER A 209 -14.37 -23.56 -7.26
N ARG A 210 -13.42 -22.72 -7.69
CA ARG A 210 -12.03 -22.76 -7.24
C ARG A 210 -11.77 -21.89 -6.02
N VAL A 211 -12.68 -20.98 -5.71
CA VAL A 211 -12.53 -20.06 -4.58
C VAL A 211 -13.70 -20.23 -3.63
N ASP A 212 -13.38 -20.30 -2.34
CA ASP A 212 -14.37 -20.34 -1.27
C ASP A 212 -14.14 -19.20 -0.30
N VAL A 213 -15.25 -18.61 0.12
CA VAL A 213 -15.29 -17.52 1.09
C VAL A 213 -16.04 -18.04 2.31
N GLN A 214 -15.31 -18.35 3.37
CA GLN A 214 -15.87 -18.88 4.61
C GLN A 214 -16.06 -17.77 5.64
N GLN A 215 -17.31 -17.44 5.96
CA GLN A 215 -17.63 -16.45 6.99
C GLN A 215 -18.42 -17.05 8.16
N ALA A 216 -18.23 -16.48 9.36
CA ALA A 216 -19.06 -16.78 10.53
C ALA A 216 -20.42 -16.04 10.53
N GLY A 217 -20.60 -15.07 9.62
CA GLY A 217 -21.81 -14.25 9.43
C GLY A 217 -21.46 -12.86 8.91
N ILE A 218 -22.48 -12.08 8.54
CA ILE A 218 -22.32 -10.70 8.04
C ILE A 218 -21.52 -9.85 9.04
N GLY A 219 -20.48 -9.18 8.54
CA GLY A 219 -19.58 -8.31 9.30
C GLY A 219 -18.64 -9.05 10.25
N GLN A 220 -18.40 -10.34 10.02
CA GLN A 220 -17.45 -11.17 10.77
C GLN A 220 -16.21 -11.42 9.93
N ASP A 221 -15.16 -11.88 10.60
CA ASP A 221 -13.96 -12.34 9.92
C ASP A 221 -14.28 -13.46 8.91
N ALA A 222 -13.60 -13.40 7.77
CA ALA A 222 -13.71 -14.34 6.67
C ALA A 222 -12.37 -15.01 6.39
N VAL A 223 -12.43 -16.20 5.80
CA VAL A 223 -11.25 -16.88 5.26
C VAL A 223 -11.51 -17.19 3.80
N ILE A 224 -10.60 -16.75 2.93
CA ILE A 224 -10.64 -17.03 1.50
C ILE A 224 -9.69 -18.18 1.22
N SER A 225 -10.18 -19.23 0.57
CA SER A 225 -9.38 -20.41 0.24
C SER A 225 -9.50 -20.76 -1.24
N VAL A 226 -8.41 -21.30 -1.80
CA VAL A 226 -8.31 -21.64 -3.22
C VAL A 226 -8.03 -23.13 -3.41
N ASP A 227 -8.75 -23.75 -4.34
CA ASP A 227 -8.45 -25.07 -4.91
C ASP A 227 -7.40 -24.90 -6.01
N THR A 228 -6.18 -25.35 -5.69
CA THR A 228 -5.01 -25.19 -6.55
C THR A 228 -4.84 -26.38 -7.48
N THR A 229 -5.47 -27.52 -7.18
CA THR A 229 -5.28 -28.79 -7.92
C THR A 229 -6.46 -29.17 -8.82
N GLY A 230 -7.61 -28.53 -8.63
CA GLY A 230 -8.85 -28.79 -9.36
C GLY A 230 -9.52 -30.11 -8.96
N ASP A 231 -9.29 -30.59 -7.73
CA ASP A 231 -9.90 -31.81 -7.21
C ASP A 231 -11.16 -31.57 -6.35
N ALA A 232 -11.62 -30.31 -6.30
CA ALA A 232 -12.71 -29.78 -5.50
C ALA A 232 -12.44 -29.82 -3.99
N VAL A 233 -11.16 -29.80 -3.59
CA VAL A 233 -10.71 -29.58 -2.22
C VAL A 233 -9.90 -28.28 -2.17
N PHE A 234 -10.23 -27.40 -1.22
CA PHE A 234 -9.46 -26.17 -1.00
C PHE A 234 -8.13 -26.52 -0.35
N ASP A 235 -7.04 -26.19 -1.04
CA ASP A 235 -5.67 -26.56 -0.65
C ASP A 235 -5.00 -25.49 0.20
N THR A 236 -5.25 -24.22 -0.14
CA THR A 236 -4.50 -23.07 0.36
C THR A 236 -5.46 -22.01 0.90
N VAL A 237 -5.17 -21.53 2.09
CA VAL A 237 -5.79 -20.30 2.60
C VAL A 237 -5.05 -19.14 1.94
N LEU A 238 -5.77 -18.37 1.13
CA LEU A 238 -5.23 -17.23 0.42
C LEU A 238 -5.08 -16.03 1.36
N ALA A 239 -6.17 -15.65 2.02
CA ALA A 239 -6.21 -14.51 2.92
C ALA A 239 -7.21 -14.75 4.06
N THR A 240 -6.89 -14.18 5.22
CA THR A 240 -7.86 -13.95 6.29
C THR A 240 -8.31 -12.50 6.21
N VAL A 241 -9.62 -12.26 6.19
CA VAL A 241 -10.19 -10.91 6.13
C VAL A 241 -10.84 -10.59 7.47
N THR A 242 -10.45 -9.50 8.12
CA THR A 242 -10.95 -9.10 9.44
C THR A 242 -11.63 -7.74 9.40
N ASN A 243 -12.47 -7.48 10.43
CA ASN A 243 -13.21 -6.23 10.57
C ASN A 243 -14.06 -5.88 9.32
N VAL A 244 -14.60 -6.92 8.68
CA VAL A 244 -15.41 -6.79 7.47
C VAL A 244 -16.64 -5.93 7.74
N THR A 245 -16.91 -4.98 6.85
CA THR A 245 -18.21 -4.29 6.76
C THR A 245 -19.03 -4.95 5.66
N GLY A 246 -20.29 -5.30 5.92
CA GLY A 246 -21.13 -5.98 4.92
C GLY A 246 -20.99 -7.50 4.93
N ASP A 247 -21.33 -8.15 3.82
CA ASP A 247 -21.37 -9.60 3.64
C ASP A 247 -20.39 -9.98 2.54
N LEU A 248 -19.14 -10.28 2.89
CA LEU A 248 -18.13 -10.63 1.87
C LEU A 248 -18.48 -11.99 1.24
N ASP A 249 -18.74 -11.99 -0.05
CA ASP A 249 -19.11 -13.15 -0.84
C ASP A 249 -18.34 -13.20 -2.18
N GLN A 250 -18.72 -14.12 -3.07
CA GLN A 250 -18.01 -14.26 -4.34
C GLN A 250 -18.19 -13.06 -5.29
N ASN A 251 -19.13 -12.15 -5.05
CA ASN A 251 -19.32 -10.96 -5.88
C ASN A 251 -18.29 -9.87 -5.55
N ASP A 252 -17.65 -9.93 -4.39
CA ASP A 252 -16.54 -9.04 -4.03
C ASP A 252 -15.20 -9.53 -4.60
N LEU A 253 -15.21 -10.68 -5.28
CA LEU A 253 -14.04 -11.26 -5.92
C LEU A 253 -14.07 -11.03 -7.44
N ASN A 254 -13.01 -10.42 -7.98
CA ASN A 254 -12.76 -10.45 -9.42
C ASN A 254 -12.07 -11.76 -9.78
N LEU A 255 -12.84 -12.72 -10.31
CA LEU A 255 -12.31 -14.00 -10.78
C LEU A 255 -11.84 -13.95 -12.23
N GLY A 256 -12.06 -12.83 -12.94
CA GLY A 256 -11.76 -12.66 -14.35
C GLY A 256 -12.61 -13.52 -15.30
N THR A 257 -12.20 -13.53 -16.58
CA THR A 257 -12.83 -14.36 -17.62
C THR A 257 -11.80 -15.29 -18.24
N LEU A 258 -12.16 -16.56 -18.44
CA LEU A 258 -11.27 -17.54 -19.08
C LEU A 258 -10.82 -17.04 -20.47
N VAL A 259 -9.50 -16.90 -20.66
CA VAL A 259 -8.88 -16.45 -21.93
C VAL A 259 -8.60 -17.63 -22.87
#